data_AF-A0A816YU08-F1
#
_entry.id   AF-A0A816YU08-F1
#
_cell.length_a   1.000
_cell.length_b   1.000
_cell.length_c   1.000
_cell.angle_alpha   90.00
_cell.angle_beta   90.00
_cell.angle_gamma   90.00
#
_symmetry.space_group_name_H-M   'P 1'
#
loop_
_entity.id
_entity.type
_entity.pdbx_description
1 polymer ?
#
loop_
_entity_poly.entity_id
_entity_poly.type
_entity_poly.pdbx_seq_one_letter_code
_entity_poly.pdbx_strand_id
1 'polypeptide(L)' 'DRAKTIGKKFLEQMPDIYRNNTIVLTSAIFMLMKFGDVSHAECILELNRNKDIICYNAMMKGSLF' A
#
# COMPACT_ATOMS: atom_id res chain seq x y z
N ASP A 1 13.73 -9.16 4.18
CA ASP A 1 13.09 -8.92 5.50
C ASP A 1 13.23 -7.51 6.07
N ARG A 2 14.44 -6.95 6.25
CA ARG A 2 14.62 -5.63 6.90
C ARG A 2 13.85 -4.47 6.23
N ALA A 3 13.82 -4.41 4.90
CA ALA A 3 13.10 -3.37 4.17
C ALA A 3 11.57 -3.45 4.37
N LYS A 4 11.01 -4.66 4.45
CA LYS A 4 9.59 -4.91 4.77
C LYS A 4 9.25 -4.38 6.16
N THR A 5 10.07 -4.69 7.16
CA THR A 5 9.87 -4.23 8.55
C THR A 5 9.93 -2.71 8.67
N ILE A 6 10.91 -2.07 8.04
CA ILE A 6 11.02 -0.60 8.04
C ILE A 6 9.80 0.02 7.35
N GLY A 7 9.41 -0.51 6.20
CA GLY A 7 8.23 -0.05 5.47
C GLY A 7 6.94 -0.13 6.29
N LYS A 8 6.70 -1.27 6.95
CA LYS A 8 5.54 -1.43 7.85
C LYS A 8 5.58 -0.47 9.03
N LYS A 9 6.72 -0.36 9.70
CA LYS A 9 6.88 0.58 10.83
C LYS A 9 6.64 2.03 10.40
N PHE A 10 7.07 2.40 9.21
CA PHE A 10 6.78 3.73 8.65
C PHE A 10 5.28 3.94 8.41
N LEU A 11 4.58 2.94 7.85
CA LEU A 11 3.13 3.01 7.65
C LEU A 11 2.36 3.11 8.98
N GLU A 12 2.80 2.41 10.02
CA GLU A 12 2.21 2.47 11.36
C GLU A 12 2.41 3.84 12.03
N GLN A 13 3.54 4.50 11.75
CA GLN A 13 3.86 5.84 12.27
C GLN A 13 3.24 6.97 11.43
N MET A 14 2.54 6.62 10.35
CA MET A 14 2.06 7.60 9.39
C MET A 14 0.87 8.39 9.96
N PRO A 15 0.89 9.73 9.92
CA PRO A 15 -0.21 10.55 10.40
C PRO A 15 -1.55 10.23 9.72
N ASP A 16 -2.65 10.28 10.48
CA ASP A 16 -3.99 9.97 10.00
C ASP A 16 -4.44 10.81 8.79
N ILE A 17 -3.88 12.00 8.63
CA ILE A 17 -4.12 12.88 7.47
C ILE A 17 -3.78 12.22 6.13
N TYR A 18 -2.90 11.21 6.12
CA TYR A 18 -2.51 10.50 4.91
C TYR A 18 -3.33 9.24 4.64
N ARG A 19 -4.21 8.83 5.57
CA ARG A 19 -5.07 7.63 5.39
C ARG A 19 -6.04 7.71 4.21
N ASN A 20 -6.29 8.91 3.68
CA ASN A 20 -7.14 9.12 2.50
C ASN A 20 -6.37 9.59 1.26
N ASN A 21 -5.03 9.64 1.33
CA ASN A 21 -4.22 10.05 0.19
C ASN A 21 -3.99 8.86 -0.74
N THR A 22 -4.67 8.83 -1.88
CA THR A 22 -4.59 7.72 -2.84
C THR A 22 -3.15 7.39 -3.25
N ILE A 23 -2.29 8.40 -3.45
CA ILE A 23 -0.89 8.16 -3.84
C ILE A 23 -0.11 7.41 -2.75
N VAL A 24 -0.31 7.81 -1.50
CA VAL A 24 0.30 7.14 -0.34
C VAL A 24 -0.19 5.71 -0.24
N LEU A 25 -1.51 5.49 -0.32
CA LEU A 25 -2.11 4.16 -0.21
C LEU A 25 -1.66 3.24 -1.34
N THR A 26 -1.63 3.72 -2.58
CA THR A 26 -1.11 2.97 -3.75
C THR A 26 0.36 2.60 -3.55
N SER A 27 1.18 3.53 -3.03
CA SER A 27 2.60 3.27 -2.76
C SER A 27 2.78 2.19 -1.67
N ALA A 28 1.93 2.22 -0.64
CA ALA A 28 1.91 1.20 0.42
C ALA A 28 1.51 -0.18 -0.12
N ILE A 29 0.45 -0.25 -0.94
CA ILE A 29 0.01 -1.47 -1.62
C ILE A 29 1.15 -2.06 -2.46
N PHE A 30 1.79 -1.24 -3.30
CA PHE A 30 2.91 -1.66 -4.13
C PHE A 30 4.08 -2.23 -3.30
N MET A 31 4.46 -1.53 -2.23
CA MET A 31 5.51 -2.00 -1.33
C MET A 31 5.16 -3.36 -0.70
N LEU A 32 3.93 -3.53 -0.21
CA LEU A 32 3.48 -4.77 0.42
C LEU A 32 3.44 -5.92 -0.58
N MET A 33 2.93 -5.69 -1.79
CA MET A 33 2.93 -6.66 -2.89
C MET A 33 4.36 -7.09 -3.27
N LYS A 34 5.30 -6.14 -3.34
CA LYS A 34 6.72 -6.44 -3.63
C LYS A 34 7.36 -7.36 -2.58
N PHE A 35 6.88 -7.33 -1.35
CA PHE A 35 7.33 -8.23 -0.28
C PHE A 35 6.43 -9.46 -0.09
N GLY A 36 5.51 -9.74 -1.02
CA GLY A 36 4.57 -10.85 -0.95
C GLY A 36 3.54 -10.76 0.17
N ASP A 37 3.35 -9.58 0.76
CA ASP A 37 2.39 -9.37 1.85
C ASP A 37 1.01 -8.98 1.32
N VAL A 38 0.42 -9.93 0.59
CA VAL A 38 -0.83 -9.73 -0.15
C VAL A 38 -1.98 -9.36 0.79
N SER A 39 -2.09 -10.00 1.95
CA SER A 39 -3.20 -9.76 2.89
C SER A 39 -3.21 -8.32 3.44
N HIS A 40 -2.04 -7.74 3.74
CA HIS A 40 -2.00 -6.34 4.17
C HIS A 40 -2.25 -5.38 3.00
N ALA A 41 -1.80 -5.73 1.79
CA ALA A 41 -2.07 -4.94 0.60
C ALA A 41 -3.58 -4.88 0.29
N GLU A 42 -4.28 -6.01 0.40
CA GLU A 42 -5.74 -6.09 0.26
C GLU A 42 -6.46 -5.24 1.31
N CYS A 43 -6.05 -5.33 2.58
CA CYS A 43 -6.63 -4.53 3.65
C CYS A 43 -6.52 -3.01 3.36
N ILE A 44 -5.36 -2.54 2.91
CA ILE A 44 -5.19 -1.13 2.54
C ILE A 44 -6.05 -0.75 1.33
N LEU A 45 -6.13 -1.62 0.33
CA LEU A 45 -6.98 -1.40 -0.84
C LEU A 45 -8.45 -1.27 -0.41
N GLU A 46 -8.95 -2.17 0.44
CA GLU A 46 -10.33 -2.14 0.93
C GLU A 46 -10.64 -0.86 1.70
N LEU A 47 -9.73 -0.42 2.58
CA LEU A 47 -9.86 0.82 3.34
C LEU A 47 -9.81 2.09 2.47
N ASN A 48 -9.16 2.04 1.31
CA ASN A 48 -9.13 3.16 0.38
C ASN A 48 -10.53 3.41 -0.19
N ARG A 49 -11.15 4.54 0.15
CA ARG A 49 -12.48 4.92 -0.38
C ARG A 49 -12.43 5.42 -1.83
N ASN A 50 -11.26 5.85 -2.31
CA ASN A 50 -11.03 6.40 -3.63
C ASN A 50 -10.14 5.45 -4.46
N LYS A 51 -10.52 4.18 -4.57
CA LYS A 51 -9.80 3.20 -5.38
C LYS A 51 -9.84 3.63 -6.84
N ASP A 52 -8.68 3.88 -7.43
CA ASP A 52 -8.53 4.15 -8.87
C ASP A 52 -7.85 2.97 -9.58
N ILE A 53 -7.78 3.04 -10.91
CA ILE A 53 -7.14 2.01 -11.73
C ILE A 53 -5.66 1.79 -11.35
N ILE A 54 -5.01 2.81 -10.79
CA ILE A 54 -3.60 2.73 -10.37
C ILE A 54 -3.48 1.83 -9.12
N CYS A 55 -4.40 1.96 -8.15
CA CYS A 55 -4.45 1.08 -6.97
C CYS A 55 -4.62 -0.40 -7.36
N TYR A 56 -5.54 -0.69 -8.28
CA TYR A 56 -5.77 -2.06 -8.77
C TYR A 56 -4.56 -2.59 -9.55
N ASN A 57 -3.92 -1.76 -10.38
CA ASN A 57 -2.69 -2.14 -11.07
C ASN A 57 -1.55 -2.46 -10.09
N ALA A 58 -1.38 -1.65 -9.04
CA ALA A 58 -0.39 -1.92 -7.99
C ALA A 58 -0.65 -3.26 -7.28
N MET A 59 -1.92 -3.60 -7.06
CA MET A 59 -2.35 -4.87 -6.46
C MET A 59 -2.10 -6.08 -7.38
N MET A 60 -2.38 -5.98 -8.67
CA MET A 60 -2.25 -7.13 -9.59
C MET A 60 -0.80 -7.37 -10.03
N LYS A 61 -0.04 -6.29 -10.25
CA LYS A 61 1.26 -6.36 -10.93
C LYS A 61 2.42 -6.37 -9.96
N GLY A 62 2.23 -5.84 -8.74
CA GLY A 62 3.33 -5.56 -7.83
C GLY A 62 4.39 -4.63 -8.46
N SER A 63 4.01 -3.77 -9.42
CA SER A 63 4.79 -2.67 -10.04
C SER A 63 3.93 -1.40 -10.17
N LEU A 64 4.45 -0.25 -9.71
CA LEU A 64 3.98 1.06 -10.15
C LEU A 64 4.70 1.33 -11.48
N PHE A 65 3.94 1.26 -12.58
CA PHE A 65 4.37 1.25 -13.99
C PHE A 65 4.92 -0.09 -14.48
#